data_AF-A0A2C9L9I2-F1
#
_entry.id   AF-A0A2C9L9I2-F1
#
_cell.length_a   1.000
_cell.length_b   1.000
_cell.length_c   1.000
_cell.angle_alpha   90.00
_cell.angle_beta   90.00
_cell.angle_gamma   90.00
#
_symmetry.space_group_name_H-M   'P 1'
#
loop_
_entity.id
_entity.type
_entity.pdbx_description
1 polymer ?
#
loop_
_entity_poly.entity_id
_entity_poly.type
_entity_poly.pdbx_seq_one_letter_code
_entity_poly.pdbx_strand_id
1 'polypeptide(L)'
;MRSIFEFNILITVIATSFLHTIATDVTTTWVGDTIKGTTATLQCSWTNGSPTSLAFSSNNDTTNTNNFYFNCVVGSNTPYSCSKGTSANLGNYSINFSQQGSVSMMISNLQCADDGTAYFCLVGGTFQTPNISKAVLAVK
;
A
#
# COMPACT_ATOMS: atom_id res chain seq x y z
N MET A 1 50.47 51.25 -22.61
CA MET A 1 50.38 49.79 -22.86
C MET A 1 49.84 49.12 -21.60
N ARG A 2 48.76 48.35 -21.77
CA ARG A 2 48.11 47.31 -20.93
C ARG A 2 48.53 47.11 -19.46
N SER A 3 47.52 47.09 -18.57
CA SER A 3 47.16 45.93 -17.71
C SER A 3 45.91 46.31 -16.89
N ILE A 4 44.71 45.93 -17.31
CA ILE A 4 43.98 44.68 -16.99
C ILE A 4 43.58 44.60 -15.51
N PHE A 5 42.28 44.83 -15.29
CA PHE A 5 41.48 44.56 -14.11
C PHE A 5 41.53 43.08 -13.73
N GLU A 6 41.81 42.77 -12.47
CA GLU A 6 41.53 41.45 -11.90
C GLU A 6 40.29 41.53 -11.00
N PHE A 7 39.14 41.12 -11.54
CA PHE A 7 37.93 40.83 -10.78
C PHE A 7 38.04 39.39 -10.25
N ASN A 8 38.26 39.25 -8.95
CA ASN A 8 38.14 37.98 -8.25
C ASN A 8 36.64 37.63 -8.09
N ILE A 9 36.11 36.78 -8.97
CA ILE A 9 34.77 36.23 -8.83
C ILE A 9 34.86 34.96 -7.98
N LEU A 10 34.46 35.07 -6.72
CA LEU A 10 34.27 33.94 -5.83
C LEU A 10 32.95 33.24 -6.19
N ILE A 11 33.00 32.16 -6.98
CA ILE A 11 31.82 31.36 -7.32
C ILE A 11 31.54 30.40 -6.16
N THR A 12 30.52 30.69 -5.35
CA THR A 12 29.99 29.74 -4.37
C THR A 12 29.00 28.80 -5.08
N VAL A 13 29.41 27.56 -5.34
CA VAL A 13 28.51 26.51 -5.82
C VAL A 13 27.71 25.97 -4.63
N ILE A 14 26.46 26.40 -4.49
CA ILE A 14 25.52 25.78 -3.55
C ILE A 14 25.02 24.50 -4.22
N ALA A 15 25.61 23.37 -3.85
CA ALA A 15 25.09 22.06 -4.21
C ALA A 15 23.78 21.82 -3.45
N THR A 16 22.64 22.19 -4.05
CA THR A 16 21.34 21.71 -3.61
C THR A 16 21.26 20.22 -3.94
N SER A 17 21.58 19.37 -2.98
CA SER A 17 21.26 17.95 -3.04
C SER A 17 19.74 17.81 -3.06
N PHE A 18 19.17 17.63 -4.25
CA PHE A 18 17.80 17.19 -4.41
C PHE A 18 17.70 15.77 -3.85
N LEU A 19 17.34 15.66 -2.58
CA LEU A 19 16.84 14.42 -2.01
C LEU A 19 15.55 14.07 -2.77
N HIS A 20 15.68 13.27 -3.82
CA HIS A 20 14.55 12.64 -4.48
C HIS A 20 14.01 11.59 -3.52
N THR A 21 13.11 12.00 -2.62
CA THR A 21 12.29 11.06 -1.88
C THR A 21 11.34 10.42 -2.87
N ILE A 22 11.67 9.20 -3.30
CA ILE A 22 10.77 8.39 -4.12
C ILE A 22 9.59 8.01 -3.21
N ALA A 23 8.46 8.72 -3.35
CA ALA A 23 7.25 8.40 -2.63
C ALA A 23 6.66 7.09 -3.18
N THR A 24 6.33 6.16 -2.29
CA THR A 24 5.59 4.94 -2.65
C THR A 24 4.13 5.33 -2.88
N ASP A 25 3.62 5.10 -4.09
CA ASP A 25 2.21 5.28 -4.40
C ASP A 25 1.45 3.97 -4.15
N VAL A 26 0.29 4.03 -3.52
CA VAL A 26 -0.51 2.87 -3.13
C VAL A 26 -1.92 3.02 -3.69
N THR A 27 -2.37 1.98 -4.38
CA THR A 27 -3.71 1.89 -4.96
C THR A 27 -4.44 0.68 -4.41
N THR A 28 -5.72 0.86 -4.09
CA THR A 28 -6.60 -0.22 -3.62
C THR A 28 -7.87 -0.22 -4.46
N THR A 29 -8.17 -1.34 -5.10
CA THR A 29 -9.29 -1.45 -6.06
C THR A 29 -9.96 -2.81 -5.99
N TRP A 30 -11.26 -2.84 -6.29
CA TRP A 30 -11.99 -4.08 -6.54
C TRP A 30 -11.71 -4.58 -7.95
N VAL A 31 -11.38 -5.86 -8.06
CA VAL A 31 -11.13 -6.54 -9.32
C VAL A 31 -12.29 -7.50 -9.59
N GLY A 32 -12.95 -7.31 -10.74
CA GLY A 32 -14.15 -8.05 -11.11
C GLY A 32 -15.43 -7.48 -10.51
N ASP A 33 -16.49 -8.27 -10.58
CA ASP A 33 -17.81 -7.87 -10.08
C ASP A 33 -18.00 -8.20 -8.60
N THR A 34 -18.62 -7.27 -7.89
CA THR A 34 -18.96 -7.34 -6.47
C THR A 34 -20.42 -7.73 -6.28
N ILE A 35 -20.82 -8.88 -6.83
CA ILE A 35 -22.21 -9.34 -6.82
C ILE A 35 -22.51 -10.13 -5.53
N LYS A 36 -23.72 -10.00 -5.00
CA LYS A 36 -24.17 -10.83 -3.87
C LYS A 36 -23.98 -12.34 -4.17
N GLY A 37 -23.44 -13.07 -3.19
CA GLY A 37 -23.25 -14.52 -3.25
C GLY A 37 -22.02 -14.95 -4.05
N THR A 38 -21.32 -14.02 -4.70
CA THR A 38 -20.07 -14.31 -5.41
C THR A 38 -18.85 -13.99 -4.54
N THR A 39 -17.66 -14.22 -5.10
CA THR A 39 -16.40 -13.79 -4.51
C THR A 39 -16.01 -12.44 -5.07
N ALA A 40 -15.68 -11.49 -4.19
CA ALA A 40 -15.04 -10.24 -4.58
C ALA A 40 -13.55 -10.29 -4.29
N THR A 41 -12.76 -9.67 -5.16
CA THR A 41 -11.30 -9.57 -4.99
C THR A 41 -10.90 -8.13 -4.77
N LEU A 42 -10.30 -7.84 -3.63
CA LEU A 42 -9.68 -6.55 -3.34
C LEU A 42 -8.19 -6.64 -3.65
N GLN A 43 -7.74 -5.85 -4.61
CA GLN A 43 -6.34 -5.73 -4.95
C GLN A 43 -5.73 -4.52 -4.27
N CYS A 44 -4.60 -4.72 -3.62
CA CYS A 44 -3.69 -3.66 -3.24
C CYS A 44 -2.44 -3.72 -4.10
N SER A 45 -2.07 -2.58 -4.67
CA SER A 45 -0.88 -2.42 -5.49
C SER A 45 -0.08 -1.23 -5.01
N TRP A 46 1.23 -1.30 -5.16
CA TRP A 46 2.10 -0.15 -4.94
C TRP A 46 3.07 0.00 -6.10
N THR A 47 3.43 1.25 -6.36
CA THR A 47 4.48 1.58 -7.31
C THR A 47 5.53 2.42 -6.61
N ASN A 48 6.76 2.29 -7.08
CA ASN A 48 7.93 2.94 -6.51
C ASN A 48 8.21 2.53 -5.06
N GLY A 49 9.41 2.84 -4.58
CA GLY A 49 9.88 2.46 -3.24
C GLY A 49 10.17 0.96 -3.06
N SER A 50 10.47 0.57 -1.83
CA SER A 50 10.80 -0.81 -1.44
C SER A 50 10.18 -1.13 -0.09
N PRO A 51 8.83 -1.23 -0.03
CA PRO A 51 8.15 -1.53 1.21
C PRO A 51 8.54 -2.93 1.71
N THR A 52 8.54 -3.10 3.03
CA THR A 52 8.83 -4.39 3.66
C THR A 52 7.57 -5.05 4.20
N SER A 53 6.49 -4.29 4.38
CA SER A 53 5.21 -4.76 4.91
C SER A 53 4.01 -4.22 4.13
N LEU A 54 2.96 -5.03 4.02
CA LEU A 54 1.65 -4.66 3.52
C LEU A 54 0.58 -5.21 4.46
N ALA A 55 -0.44 -4.43 4.79
CA ALA A 55 -1.59 -4.90 5.55
C ALA A 55 -2.91 -4.51 4.88
N PHE A 56 -3.86 -5.44 4.89
CA PHE A 56 -5.27 -5.15 4.66
C PHE A 56 -5.94 -4.91 6.01
N SER A 57 -6.66 -3.80 6.15
CA SER A 57 -7.25 -3.38 7.42
C SER A 57 -8.69 -2.88 7.25
N SER A 58 -9.49 -2.99 8.30
CA SER A 58 -10.85 -2.43 8.38
C SER A 58 -10.85 -0.92 8.63
N ASN A 59 -9.72 -0.35 9.03
CA ASN A 59 -9.53 1.08 9.22
C ASN A 59 -8.09 1.52 8.89
N ASN A 60 -7.81 2.81 9.03
CA ASN A 60 -6.49 3.40 8.82
C ASN A 60 -5.61 3.42 10.09
N ASP A 61 -6.00 2.75 11.17
CA ASP A 61 -5.19 2.66 12.39
C ASP A 61 -4.08 1.62 12.19
N THR A 62 -2.86 2.12 12.02
CA THR A 62 -1.66 1.31 11.77
C THR A 62 -1.09 0.69 13.04
N THR A 63 -1.58 1.09 14.22
CA THR A 63 -1.05 0.66 15.52
C THR A 63 -1.84 -0.52 16.09
N ASN A 64 -3.12 -0.64 15.75
CA ASN A 64 -4.00 -1.67 16.26
C ASN A 64 -4.12 -2.83 15.27
N THR A 65 -3.28 -3.85 15.48
CA THR A 65 -3.24 -5.05 14.64
C THR A 65 -4.52 -5.88 14.69
N ASN A 66 -5.44 -5.64 15.63
CA ASN A 66 -6.74 -6.32 15.66
C ASN A 66 -7.62 -5.95 14.48
N ASN A 67 -7.39 -4.80 13.86
CA ASN A 67 -8.14 -4.32 12.69
C ASN A 67 -7.65 -4.96 11.38
N PHE A 68 -6.56 -5.72 11.43
CA PHE A 68 -5.98 -6.29 10.22
C PHE A 68 -6.74 -7.55 9.80
N TYR A 69 -7.09 -7.59 8.53
CA TYR A 69 -7.53 -8.81 7.85
C TYR A 69 -6.32 -9.70 7.54
N PHE A 70 -5.27 -9.11 6.97
CA PHE A 70 -4.01 -9.79 6.66
C PHE A 70 -2.84 -8.86 6.83
N ASN A 71 -1.69 -9.41 7.22
CA ASN A 71 -0.40 -8.73 7.23
C ASN A 71 0.62 -9.56 6.45
N CYS A 72 1.28 -8.95 5.49
CA CYS A 72 2.17 -9.58 4.53
C CYS A 72 3.58 -8.98 4.60
N VAL A 73 4.59 -9.85 4.57
CA VAL A 73 5.99 -9.45 4.42
C VAL A 73 6.31 -9.35 2.93
N VAL A 74 6.37 -8.13 2.40
CA VAL A 74 6.52 -7.85 0.95
C VAL A 74 7.93 -7.45 0.53
N GLY A 75 8.85 -7.35 1.49
CA GLY A 75 10.29 -7.14 1.24
C GLY A 75 11.06 -8.41 0.86
N SER A 76 10.37 -9.54 0.67
CA SER A 76 10.95 -10.84 0.31
C SER A 76 10.62 -11.23 -1.13
N ASN A 77 11.10 -12.39 -1.58
CA ASN A 77 10.68 -12.97 -2.85
C ASN A 77 9.19 -13.35 -2.80
N THR A 78 8.54 -13.33 -3.97
CA THR A 78 7.16 -13.77 -4.15
C THR A 78 7.07 -15.30 -4.23
N PRO A 79 5.96 -15.92 -3.77
CA PRO A 79 4.80 -15.30 -3.13
C PRO A 79 5.16 -14.77 -1.73
N TYR A 80 4.58 -13.63 -1.36
CA TYR A 80 4.81 -13.00 -0.07
C TYR A 80 4.18 -13.81 1.06
N SER A 81 4.85 -13.81 2.21
CA SER A 81 4.35 -14.47 3.41
C SER A 81 3.29 -13.60 4.07
N CYS A 82 2.03 -14.05 4.04
CA CYS A 82 0.90 -13.35 4.65
C CYS A 82 0.36 -14.13 5.85
N SER A 83 0.19 -13.43 6.97
CA SER A 83 -0.45 -13.93 8.18
C SER A 83 -1.88 -13.38 8.27
N LYS A 84 -2.80 -14.24 8.69
CA LYS A 84 -4.20 -13.86 8.92
C LYS A 84 -4.28 -13.03 10.21
N GLY A 85 -4.96 -11.89 10.15
CA GLY A 85 -5.21 -11.03 11.29
C GLY A 85 -6.57 -11.29 11.94
N THR A 86 -6.83 -10.64 13.07
CA THR A 86 -8.03 -10.88 13.89
C THR A 86 -9.33 -10.55 13.16
N SER A 87 -9.34 -9.48 12.34
CA SER A 87 -10.54 -9.07 11.59
C SER A 87 -10.92 -10.06 10.49
N ALA A 88 -10.00 -10.92 10.04
CA ALA A 88 -10.30 -11.97 9.06
C ALA A 88 -10.77 -13.29 9.68
N ASN A 89 -10.73 -13.45 11.01
CA ASN A 89 -11.13 -14.70 11.68
C ASN A 89 -12.64 -14.93 11.69
N LEU A 90 -13.43 -13.86 11.59
CA LEU A 90 -14.89 -13.90 11.65
C LEU A 90 -15.56 -13.99 10.28
N GLY A 91 -14.80 -14.02 9.18
CA GLY A 91 -15.36 -13.94 7.83
C GLY A 91 -14.65 -14.79 6.78
N ASN A 92 -15.21 -14.75 5.58
CA ASN A 92 -14.81 -15.56 4.44
C ASN A 92 -13.63 -14.95 3.67
N TYR A 93 -12.60 -14.55 4.39
CA TYR A 93 -11.44 -13.85 3.85
C TYR A 93 -10.28 -14.82 3.54
N SER A 94 -9.66 -14.66 2.37
CA SER A 94 -8.44 -15.39 1.98
C SER A 94 -7.51 -14.51 1.14
N ILE A 95 -6.22 -14.88 1.04
CA ILE A 95 -5.31 -14.28 0.06
C ILE A 95 -5.53 -15.00 -1.28
N ASN A 96 -5.63 -14.24 -2.37
CA ASN A 96 -5.83 -14.78 -3.72
C ASN A 96 -4.51 -14.83 -4.50
N PHE A 97 -3.89 -13.68 -4.73
CA PHE A 97 -2.60 -13.61 -5.39
C PHE A 97 -1.60 -12.74 -4.62
N SER A 98 -0.32 -13.02 -4.82
CA SER A 98 0.78 -12.23 -4.31
C SER A 98 1.91 -12.23 -5.34
N GLN A 99 2.24 -11.05 -5.86
CA GLN A 99 3.26 -10.83 -6.88
C GLN A 99 3.99 -9.52 -6.62
N GLN A 100 5.06 -9.27 -7.37
CA GLN A 100 5.83 -8.05 -7.19
C GLN A 100 4.95 -6.82 -7.38
N GLY A 101 4.91 -5.95 -6.37
CA GLY A 101 4.13 -4.71 -6.41
C GLY A 101 2.63 -4.88 -6.15
N SER A 102 2.14 -6.09 -5.85
CA SER A 102 0.71 -6.28 -5.58
C SER A 102 0.36 -7.53 -4.77
N VAL A 103 -0.63 -7.39 -3.89
CA VAL A 103 -1.28 -8.48 -3.17
C VAL A 103 -2.78 -8.29 -3.30
N SER A 104 -3.54 -9.38 -3.39
CA SER A 104 -4.99 -9.32 -3.27
C SER A 104 -5.53 -10.25 -2.22
N MET A 105 -6.65 -9.82 -1.64
CA MET A 105 -7.50 -10.64 -0.80
C MET A 105 -8.84 -10.89 -1.48
N MET A 106 -9.44 -12.03 -1.19
CA MET A 106 -10.79 -12.40 -1.58
C MET A 106 -11.73 -12.36 -0.39
N ILE A 107 -12.98 -12.02 -0.68
CA ILE A 107 -14.12 -12.14 0.21
C ILE A 107 -15.11 -13.06 -0.48
N SER A 108 -15.28 -14.28 0.03
CA SER A 108 -16.19 -15.25 -0.55
C SER A 108 -17.61 -15.09 -0.02
N ASN A 109 -18.60 -15.38 -0.87
CA ASN A 109 -20.01 -15.34 -0.53
C ASN A 109 -20.45 -13.97 0.02
N LEU A 110 -20.24 -12.92 -0.79
CA LEU A 110 -20.63 -11.54 -0.46
C LEU A 110 -22.10 -11.44 -0.03
N GLN A 111 -22.35 -10.68 1.03
CA GLN A 111 -23.69 -10.39 1.53
C GLN A 111 -24.04 -8.91 1.33
N CYS A 112 -25.33 -8.59 1.25
CA CYS A 112 -25.78 -7.20 1.18
C CYS A 112 -25.38 -6.38 2.43
N ALA A 113 -25.12 -7.06 3.56
CA ALA A 113 -24.63 -6.41 4.78
C ALA A 113 -23.17 -5.94 4.67
N ASP A 114 -22.41 -6.44 3.69
CA ASP A 114 -21.04 -6.01 3.44
C ASP A 114 -20.98 -4.69 2.63
N ASP A 115 -22.11 -4.26 2.04
CA ASP A 115 -22.21 -3.05 1.23
C ASP A 115 -21.83 -1.79 2.03
N GLY A 116 -21.05 -0.91 1.42
CA GLY A 116 -20.54 0.31 2.05
C GLY A 116 -19.34 0.09 2.98
N THR A 117 -18.90 -1.16 3.19
CA THR A 117 -17.71 -1.44 4.03
C THR A 117 -16.45 -0.86 3.40
N ALA A 118 -15.68 -0.09 4.17
CA ALA A 118 -14.41 0.46 3.76
C ALA A 118 -13.27 -0.51 4.08
N TYR A 119 -12.41 -0.75 3.09
CA TYR A 119 -11.20 -1.56 3.23
C TYR A 119 -9.99 -0.70 2.94
N PHE A 120 -8.97 -0.84 3.77
CA PHE A 120 -7.74 -0.07 3.70
C PHE A 120 -6.58 -0.97 3.33
N CYS A 121 -5.73 -0.50 2.44
CA CYS A 121 -4.40 -1.06 2.26
C CYS A 121 -3.36 -0.12 2.84
N LEU A 122 -2.49 -0.69 3.67
CA LEU A 122 -1.39 -0.01 4.35
C LEU A 122 -0.10 -0.61 3.80
N VAL A 123 0.72 0.18 3.11
CA VAL A 123 2.01 -0.28 2.56
C VAL A 123 3.14 0.56 3.15
N GLY A 124 4.09 -0.10 3.81
CA GLY A 124 5.11 0.62 4.57
C GLY A 124 6.39 -0.17 4.82
N GLY A 125 7.29 0.46 5.56
CA GLY A 125 8.52 -0.12 6.06
C GLY A 125 8.64 0.07 7.58
N THR A 126 9.56 -0.66 8.21
CA THR A 126 9.73 -0.74 9.68
C THR A 126 9.90 0.60 10.41
N PHE A 127 10.25 1.68 9.69
CA PHE A 127 10.52 3.00 10.25
C PHE A 127 9.82 4.15 9.50
N GLN A 128 8.81 3.84 8.68
CA GLN A 128 8.12 4.83 7.85
C GLN A 128 6.62 4.79 8.12
N THR A 129 6.01 5.97 8.18
CA THR A 129 4.55 6.08 8.13
C THR A 129 4.07 5.36 6.86
N PRO A 130 3.17 4.37 6.97
CA PRO A 130 2.74 3.63 5.80
C PRO A 130 1.92 4.53 4.87
N ASN A 131 2.04 4.27 3.59
CA ASN A 131 1.18 4.86 2.58
C ASN A 131 -0.15 4.11 2.62
N ILE A 132 -1.25 4.87 2.61
CA ILE A 132 -2.59 4.35 2.86
C ILE A 132 -3.45 4.60 1.63
N SER A 133 -4.13 3.56 1.18
CA SER A 133 -5.16 3.64 0.16
C SER A 133 -6.43 2.94 0.66
N LYS A 134 -7.58 3.29 0.08
CA LYS A 134 -8.87 2.76 0.50
C LYS A 134 -9.76 2.43 -0.69
N ALA A 135 -10.60 1.42 -0.52
CA ALA A 135 -11.72 1.14 -1.40
C ALA A 135 -12.97 0.86 -0.58
N VAL A 136 -14.12 1.36 -1.04
CA VAL A 136 -15.42 1.05 -0.46
C VAL A 136 -16.04 -0.08 -1.28
N LEU A 137 -16.56 -1.11 -0.63
CA LEU A 137 -17.29 -2.18 -1.28
C LEU A 137 -18.68 -1.68 -1.70
N ALA A 138 -19.03 -1.89 -2.96
CA ALA A 138 -20.37 -1.63 -3.49
C ALA A 138 -20.95 -2.95 -4.00
N VAL A 139 -21.88 -3.55 -3.25
CA VAL A 139 -22.48 -4.84 -3.61
C VAL A 139 -23.61 -4.62 -4.61
N LYS A 140 -23.58 -5.35 -5.73
CA LYS A 140 -24.59 -5.34 -6.78
C LYS A 140 -25.57 -6.51 -6.64
#